data_AF-H5UWJ7-F1
#
_entry.id   AF-H5UWJ7-F1
#
_cell.length_a   1.000
_cell.length_b   1.000
_cell.length_c   1.000
_cell.angle_alpha   90.00
_cell.angle_beta   90.00
_cell.angle_gamma   90.00
#
_symmetry.space_group_name_H-M   'P 1'
#
loop_
_entity.id
_entity.type
_entity.pdbx_description
1 polymer ?
#
loop_
_entity_poly.entity_id
_entity_poly.type
_entity_poly.pdbx_seq_one_letter_code
_entity_poly.pdbx_strand_id
1 'polypeptide(L)' 'MMSKLTEHEVISVLEGHGNCMTYQLANIITAKRGYKDHVKTPQALRLLKRMEAKGKVRRVKSVYAVQICWALAEQSGGE' A
#
# COMPACT_ATOMS: atom_id res chain seq x y z
N MET A 1 -14.36 3.88 16.11
CA MET A 1 -12.96 3.52 16.43
C MET A 1 -12.27 3.24 15.10
N MET A 2 -11.15 3.87 14.76
CA MET A 2 -10.50 3.65 13.45
C MET A 2 -9.98 2.21 13.36
N SER A 3 -10.58 1.39 12.49
CA SER A 3 -10.10 0.02 12.25
C SER A 3 -8.65 0.02 11.74
N LYS A 4 -7.80 -0.74 12.43
CA LYS A 4 -6.36 -0.81 12.13
C LYS A 4 -6.16 -1.32 10.70
N LEU A 5 -5.43 -0.56 9.90
CA LEU A 5 -4.97 -0.98 8.57
C LEU A 5 -4.02 -2.18 8.70
N THR A 6 -4.26 -3.23 7.92
CA THR A 6 -3.50 -4.48 7.97
C THR A 6 -2.55 -4.65 6.76
N GLU A 7 -1.50 -5.45 6.93
CA GLU A 7 -0.58 -5.80 5.82
C GLU A 7 -1.30 -6.60 4.73
N HIS A 8 -2.28 -7.44 5.10
CA HIS A 8 -3.06 -8.24 4.15
C HIS A 8 -3.90 -7.37 3.20
N GLU A 9 -4.55 -6.33 3.72
CA GLU A 9 -5.30 -5.38 2.88
C GLU A 9 -4.39 -4.64 1.89
N VAL A 10 -3.18 -4.27 2.32
CA VAL A 10 -2.18 -3.64 1.44
C VAL A 10 -1.77 -4.60 0.33
N ILE A 11 -1.43 -5.85 0.68
CA ILE A 11 -1.03 -6.88 -0.28
C ILE A 11 -2.16 -7.15 -1.26
N SER A 12 -3.38 -7.40 -0.78
CA SER A 12 -4.56 -7.63 -1.64
C SER A 12 -4.82 -6.50 -2.63
N VAL A 13 -4.56 -5.24 -2.23
CA VAL A 13 -4.66 -4.12 -3.18
C VAL A 13 -3.54 -4.15 -4.20
N LEU A 14 -2.29 -4.34 -3.80
CA LEU A 14 -1.16 -4.36 -4.74
C LEU A 14 -1.19 -5.57 -5.69
N GLU A 15 -1.70 -6.71 -5.26
CA GLU A 15 -1.93 -7.90 -6.11
C GLU A 15 -3.02 -7.65 -7.16
N GLY A 16 -4.15 -7.06 -6.76
CA GLY A 16 -5.31 -6.91 -7.65
C GLY A 16 -5.31 -5.64 -8.51
N HIS A 17 -4.82 -4.52 -7.97
CA HIS A 17 -4.78 -3.23 -8.67
C HIS A 17 -3.44 -2.98 -9.36
N GLY A 18 -2.38 -3.65 -8.90
CA GLY A 18 -1.01 -3.35 -9.31
C GLY A 18 -0.42 -2.15 -8.56
N ASN A 19 0.70 -1.66 -9.10
CA ASN A 19 1.48 -0.61 -8.47
C ASN A 19 0.68 0.68 -8.33
N CYS A 20 0.67 1.29 -7.15
CA CYS A 20 -0.11 2.50 -6.94
C CYS A 20 0.45 3.44 -5.87
N MET A 21 -0.03 4.67 -5.91
CA MET A 21 0.36 5.74 -5.00
C MET A 21 -0.27 5.55 -3.61
N THR A 22 0.39 6.08 -2.60
CA THR A 22 -0.05 5.95 -1.20
C THR A 22 -1.51 6.38 -0.97
N TYR A 23 -1.95 7.49 -1.58
CA TYR A 23 -3.33 7.96 -1.42
C TYR A 23 -4.33 7.06 -2.18
N GLN A 24 -3.95 6.57 -3.36
CA GLN A 24 -4.77 5.68 -4.17
C GLN A 24 -5.04 4.39 -3.41
N LEU A 25 -3.99 3.81 -2.81
CA LEU A 25 -4.09 2.62 -1.96
C LEU A 25 -5.02 2.85 -0.76
N ALA A 26 -4.88 3.99 -0.07
CA ALA A 26 -5.75 4.34 1.05
C ALA A 26 -7.23 4.48 0.63
N ASN A 27 -7.50 5.09 -0.53
CA ASN A 27 -8.84 5.24 -1.09
C ASN A 27 -9.45 3.90 -1.49
N ILE A 28 -8.69 3.02 -2.15
CA ILE A 28 -9.16 1.68 -2.53
C ILE A 28 -9.53 0.87 -1.29
N ILE A 29 -8.69 0.86 -0.25
CA ILE A 29 -8.99 0.12 0.99
C ILE A 29 -10.22 0.71 1.69
N THR A 30 -10.34 2.04 1.73
CA THR A 30 -11.53 2.71 2.27
C THR A 30 -12.80 2.31 1.53
N ALA A 31 -12.76 2.27 0.20
CA ALA A 31 -13.87 1.84 -0.62
C ALA A 31 -14.22 0.34 -0.40
N LYS A 32 -13.20 -0.55 -0.31
CA LYS A 32 -13.39 -1.97 0.02
C LYS A 32 -14.02 -2.18 1.40
N ARG A 33 -13.78 -1.28 2.36
CA ARG A 33 -14.41 -1.26 3.70
C ARG A 33 -15.82 -0.66 3.71
N GLY A 34 -16.37 -0.28 2.56
CA GLY A 34 -17.67 0.37 2.46
C GLY A 34 -17.73 1.73 3.14
N TYR A 35 -16.62 2.47 3.17
CA TYR A 35 -16.51 3.82 3.76
C TYR A 35 -16.80 3.92 5.27
N LYS A 36 -16.99 2.81 5.97
CA LYS A 36 -17.19 2.81 7.43
C LYS A 36 -15.94 3.19 8.20
N ASP A 37 -14.76 2.85 7.64
CA ASP A 37 -13.46 3.03 8.27
C ASP A 37 -12.44 3.60 7.28
N HIS A 38 -12.43 4.93 7.16
CA HIS A 38 -11.52 5.66 6.28
C HIS A 38 -10.06 5.44 6.67
N VAL A 39 -9.28 4.91 5.73
CA VAL A 39 -7.82 4.81 5.84
C VAL A 39 -7.22 6.16 5.49
N LYS A 40 -6.54 6.79 6.44
CA LYS A 40 -5.84 8.05 6.20
C LYS A 40 -4.52 7.81 5.47
N THR A 41 -4.15 8.68 4.54
CA THR A 41 -2.88 8.58 3.80
C THR A 41 -1.64 8.48 4.70
N PRO A 42 -1.50 9.25 5.80
CA PRO A 42 -0.37 9.10 6.72
C PRO A 42 -0.33 7.74 7.43
N GLN A 43 -1.49 7.12 7.68
CA GLN A 43 -1.57 5.79 8.28
C GLN A 43 -1.09 4.72 7.28
N ALA A 44 -1.55 4.80 6.02
CA ALA A 44 -1.08 3.94 4.96
C ALA A 44 0.44 4.08 4.75
N LEU A 45 0.95 5.32 4.70
CA LEU A 45 2.37 5.58 4.53
C LEU A 45 3.23 4.95 5.63
N ARG A 46 2.82 5.08 6.90
CA ARG A 46 3.55 4.47 8.03
C ARG A 46 3.57 2.95 7.94
N LEU A 47 2.48 2.33 7.50
CA LEU A 47 2.45 0.88 7.31
C LEU A 47 3.35 0.45 6.13
N LEU A 48 3.23 1.10 4.98
CA LEU A 48 4.02 0.81 3.79
C LEU A 48 5.53 0.93 4.05
N LYS A 49 5.99 1.95 4.77
CA LYS A 49 7.40 2.07 5.20
C LYS A 49 7.85 0.90 6.09
N ARG A 50 6.99 0.42 6.99
CA ARG A 50 7.31 -0.77 7.81
C ARG A 50 7.33 -2.05 6.98
N MET A 51 6.43 -2.18 6.00
CA MET A 51 6.42 -3.33 5.09
C MET A 51 7.63 -3.34 4.17
N GLU A 52 8.08 -2.16 3.73
CA GLU A 52 9.30 -1.98 2.95
C GLU A 52 10.54 -2.39 3.73
N ALA A 53 10.65 -1.96 4.99
CA ALA A 53 11.75 -2.39 5.88
C ALA A 53 11.78 -3.93 6.09
N LYS A 54 10.63 -4.61 5.92
CA LYS A 54 10.50 -6.06 5.96
C LYS A 54 10.67 -6.75 4.60
N GLY A 55 10.95 -5.99 3.54
CA GLY A 55 11.07 -6.53 2.18
C GLY A 55 9.77 -7.03 1.56
N LYS A 56 8.60 -6.58 2.04
CA LYS A 56 7.28 -7.01 1.48
C LYS A 56 6.80 -6.15 0.32
N VAL A 57 7.20 -4.88 0.32
CA VAL A 57 6.87 -3.90 -0.72
C VAL A 57 8.10 -3.08 -1.04
N ARG A 58 8.11 -2.41 -2.19
CA ARG A 58 9.17 -1.50 -2.60
C ARG A 58 8.59 -0.22 -3.18
N ARG A 59 9.32 0.89 -3.02
CA ARG A 59 9.01 2.12 -3.77
C ARG A 59 9.42 1.93 -5.23
N VAL A 60 8.59 2.43 -6.13
CA VAL A 60 8.85 2.43 -7.58
C VAL A 60 8.70 3.85 -8.12
N LYS A 61 9.35 4.11 -9.26
CA LYS A 61 9.22 5.40 -9.94
C LYS A 61 7.75 5.66 -10.28
N SER A 62 7.30 6.87 -9.96
CA SER A 62 6.01 7.40 -10.38
C SER A 62 6.24 8.38 -11.54
N VAL A 63 5.24 8.53 -12.41
CA VAL A 63 5.20 9.63 -13.39
C VAL A 63 5.06 11.00 -12.69
N TYR A 64 4.59 11.02 -11.44
CA TYR A 64 4.51 12.21 -10.61
C TYR A 64 5.72 12.31 -9.69
N ALA A 65 6.58 13.31 -9.93
CA ALA A 65 7.87 13.49 -9.23
C ALA A 65 7.77 13.51 -7.69
N VAL A 66 6.66 14.00 -7.14
CA VAL A 66 6.48 14.19 -5.69
C VAL A 66 5.75 13.04 -4.98
N GLN A 67 5.22 12.07 -5.73
CA GLN A 67 4.37 11.03 -5.16
C GLN A 67 5.06 9.67 -5.17
N ILE A 68 5.05 9.02 -4.00
CA ILE A 68 5.59 7.68 -3.84
C ILE A 68 4.59 6.65 -4.37
N CYS A 69 5.02 5.87 -5.36
CA CYS A 69 4.33 4.69 -5.86
C CYS A 69 4.92 3.43 -5.21
N TRP A 70 4.07 2.44 -4.96
CA TRP A 70 4.42 1.20 -4.25
C TRP A 70 4.11 0.00 -5.12
N ALA A 71 4.99 -0.98 -5.07
CA ALA A 71 4.84 -2.29 -5.69
C ALA A 71 5.05 -3.39 -4.63
N LEU A 72 4.56 -4.60 -4.90
CA LEU A 72 5.02 -5.76 -4.16
C LEU A 72 6.53 -5.91 -4.38
N ALA A 73 7.25 -6.33 -3.34
CA ALA A 73 8.60 -6.81 -3.54
C ALA A 73 8.51 -8.12 -4.32
N GLU A 74 9.33 -8.29 -5.35
CA GLU A 74 9.47 -9.59 -5.97
C GLU A 74 10.03 -10.53 -4.90
N GLN A 75 9.44 -11.72 -4.76
CA GLN A 75 10.11 -12.77 -4.02
C GLN A 75 11.40 -13.01 -4.78
N SER A 76 12.54 -12.63 -4.19
CA SER A 76 13.86 -13.01 -4.70
C SER A 76 13.94 -14.53 -4.59
N GLY A 77 13.35 -15.23 -5.57
CA GLY A 77 13.64 -16.61 -5.88
C GLY A 77 15.07 -16.65 -6.36
N GLY A 78 15.92 -17.29 -5.58
CA GLY A 78 17.23 -17.70 -6.07
C GLY A 78 17.03 -18.60 -7.28
N GLU A 79 17.75 -18.27 -8.35
CA GLU A 79 18.22 -19.26 -9.31
C GLU A 79 19.12 -20.30 -8.64
#